data_AF-A0A7Z9Y8R6-F1
#
_entry.id   AF-A0A7Z9Y8R6-F1
#
_cell.length_a   1.000
_cell.length_b   1.000
_cell.length_c   1.000
_cell.angle_alpha   90.00
_cell.angle_beta   90.00
_cell.angle_gamma   90.00
#
_symmetry.space_group_name_H-M   'P 1'
#
loop_
_entity.id
_entity.type
_entity.pdbx_description
1 polymer ?
#
loop_
_entity_poly.entity_id
_entity_poly.type
_entity_poly.pdbx_seq_one_letter_code
_entity_poly.pdbx_strand_id
1 'polypeptide(L)'
;MSNKGADIWKPFGIRLLGFEISDEIEGEVKFTGLLKPIAAAMKLPIAMYLQSQLYSKYDLGTWEGWKVANPFAPPVGSYAQFRALKAIAKSHLLGRSYPLVITFAVTYRCQLQCAHCSAARHRRKDERELSTMEAKMVIDESLDLG
;
A
#
# COMPACT_ATOMS: atom_id res chain seq x y z
N MET A 1 17.05 10.24 20.69
CA MET A 1 18.06 11.14 20.09
C MET A 1 18.64 10.49 18.84
N SER A 2 18.12 10.86 17.66
CA SER A 2 18.87 10.87 16.38
C SER A 2 17.89 11.39 15.32
N ASN A 3 17.75 12.71 15.27
CA ASN A 3 16.97 13.40 14.25
C ASN A 3 17.70 13.23 12.89
N LYS A 4 17.40 12.17 12.14
CA LYS A 4 18.01 11.90 10.82
C LYS A 4 17.29 12.71 9.74
N GLY A 5 17.31 14.03 9.87
CA GLY A 5 16.91 14.93 8.80
C GLY A 5 18.02 14.98 7.75
N ALA A 6 17.82 14.32 6.61
CA ALA A 6 18.75 14.43 5.49
C ALA A 6 18.40 15.65 4.64
N ASP A 7 19.37 16.56 4.49
CA ASP A 7 19.22 17.79 3.72
C ASP A 7 19.56 17.54 2.25
N ILE A 8 18.61 17.70 1.33
CA ILE A 8 18.85 17.43 -0.10
C ILE A 8 19.36 18.69 -0.81
N TRP A 9 18.92 19.90 -0.43
CA TRP A 9 19.25 21.14 -1.15
C TRP A 9 19.54 22.33 -0.21
N LYS A 10 20.81 22.80 -0.23
CA LYS A 10 21.29 24.02 0.45
C LYS A 10 22.07 24.96 -0.49
N PRO A 11 21.49 25.51 -1.56
CA PRO A 11 22.16 26.59 -2.27
C PRO A 11 22.22 27.83 -1.36
N PHE A 12 23.40 28.43 -1.25
CA PHE A 12 23.67 29.67 -0.48
C PHE A 12 23.42 29.59 1.03
N GLY A 13 23.45 28.40 1.65
CA GLY A 13 23.29 28.25 3.10
C GLY A 13 21.85 28.36 3.62
N ILE A 14 20.87 28.54 2.72
CA ILE A 14 19.45 28.57 3.05
C ILE A 14 18.88 27.15 2.90
N ARG A 15 18.18 26.66 3.93
CA ARG A 15 17.54 25.34 3.91
C ARG A 15 16.28 25.38 3.05
N LEU A 16 16.42 25.05 1.77
CA LEU A 16 15.31 25.09 0.81
C LEU A 16 14.35 23.92 0.98
N LEU A 17 14.88 22.71 1.13
CA LEU A 17 14.10 21.49 1.26
C LEU A 17 14.85 20.46 2.11
N GLY A 18 14.24 20.05 3.22
CA GLY A 18 14.65 18.92 4.04
C GLY A 18 13.48 17.97 4.26
N PHE A 19 13.76 16.78 4.77
CA PHE A 19 12.72 15.83 5.14
C PHE A 19 13.04 15.20 6.49
N GLU A 20 12.01 15.04 7.31
CA GLU A 20 12.06 14.31 8.57
C GLU A 20 11.09 13.14 8.45
N ILE A 21 11.58 11.94 8.72
CA ILE A 21 10.73 10.76 8.82
C ILE A 21 10.19 10.77 10.24
N SER A 22 8.88 10.94 10.40
CA SER A 22 8.22 11.00 11.70
C SER A 22 8.18 9.60 12.32
N ASP A 23 8.63 9.46 13.57
CA ASP A 23 8.56 8.19 14.31
C ASP A 23 7.15 7.89 14.86
N GLU A 24 6.26 8.90 14.91
CA GLU A 24 4.89 8.79 15.46
C GLU A 24 3.86 8.17 14.51
N ILE A 25 4.08 8.25 13.19
CA ILE A 25 3.21 7.68 12.16
C ILE A 25 4.13 7.00 11.12
N GLU A 26 4.08 5.68 11.07
CA GLU A 26 4.97 4.86 10.23
C GLU A 26 4.86 5.28 8.75
N GLY A 27 5.94 5.89 8.22
CA GLY A 27 6.05 6.33 6.82
C GLY A 27 5.69 7.80 6.54
N GLU A 28 5.40 8.62 7.55
CA GLU A 28 5.11 10.04 7.31
C GLU A 28 6.40 10.85 7.07
N VAL A 29 6.66 11.18 5.80
CA VAL A 29 7.72 12.14 5.41
C VAL A 29 7.21 13.57 5.61
N LYS A 30 7.76 14.27 6.60
CA LYS A 30 7.54 15.70 6.90
C LYS A 30 8.57 16.54 6.14
N PHE A 31 8.13 17.34 5.17
CA PHE A 31 9.02 18.27 4.47
C PHE A 31 9.31 19.52 5.33
N THR A 32 10.57 19.90 5.42
CA THR A 32 11.07 21.09 6.15
C THR A 32 11.72 22.08 5.18
N GLY A 33 11.77 23.37 5.55
CA GLY A 33 12.37 24.43 4.72
C GLY A 33 11.36 25.34 4.00
N LEU A 34 11.88 26.29 3.21
CA LEU A 34 11.10 27.34 2.55
C LEU A 34 10.11 26.79 1.49
N LEU A 35 10.47 25.67 0.84
CA LEU A 35 9.66 25.04 -0.20
C LEU A 35 8.61 24.06 0.36
N LYS A 36 8.41 24.00 1.69
CA LYS A 36 7.41 23.14 2.35
C LYS A 36 6.03 23.14 1.68
N PRO A 37 5.38 24.29 1.38
CA PRO A 37 4.03 24.27 0.79
C PRO A 37 4.02 23.69 -0.62
N ILE A 38 5.07 23.95 -1.42
CA ILE A 38 5.21 23.42 -2.78
C ILE A 38 5.49 21.92 -2.74
N ALA A 39 6.38 21.47 -1.85
CA ALA A 39 6.71 20.06 -1.68
C ALA A 39 5.53 19.23 -1.14
N ALA A 40 4.73 19.81 -0.24
CA ALA A 40 3.50 19.20 0.23
C ALA A 40 2.47 19.05 -0.89
N ALA A 41 2.28 20.09 -1.72
CA ALA A 41 1.38 20.04 -2.88
C ALA A 41 1.85 19.05 -3.96
N MET A 42 3.16 18.89 -4.14
CA MET A 42 3.76 17.98 -5.11
C MET A 42 3.90 16.53 -4.61
N LYS A 43 3.57 16.24 -3.34
CA LYS A 43 3.77 14.92 -2.73
C LYS A 43 3.04 13.80 -3.50
N LEU A 44 1.78 14.02 -3.86
CA LEU A 44 0.97 13.04 -4.61
C LEU A 44 1.48 12.81 -6.05
N PRO A 45 1.67 13.83 -6.91
CA PRO A 45 2.17 13.60 -8.26
C PRO A 45 3.58 13.00 -8.26
N ILE A 46 4.46 13.36 -7.32
CA ILE A 46 5.76 12.72 -7.15
C ILE A 46 5.59 11.25 -6.75
N ALA A 47 4.73 10.93 -5.78
CA ALA A 47 4.49 9.55 -5.37
C ALA A 47 3.93 8.70 -6.54
N MET A 48 2.97 9.23 -7.30
CA MET A 48 2.42 8.56 -8.47
C MET A 48 3.47 8.37 -9.58
N TYR A 49 4.30 9.38 -9.82
CA TYR A 49 5.39 9.29 -10.80
C TYR A 49 6.43 8.23 -10.40
N LEU A 50 6.90 8.27 -9.15
CA LEU A 50 7.86 7.30 -8.62
C LEU A 50 7.29 5.88 -8.64
N GLN A 51 6.02 5.73 -8.30
CA GLN A 51 5.35 4.44 -8.32
C GLN A 51 5.13 3.93 -9.76
N SER A 52 4.80 4.80 -10.71
CA SER A 52 4.75 4.47 -12.13
C SER A 52 6.12 4.02 -12.66
N GLN A 53 7.19 4.74 -12.28
CA GLN A 53 8.57 4.36 -12.61
C GLN A 53 8.94 3.00 -12.01
N LEU A 54 8.58 2.75 -10.74
CA LEU A 54 8.78 1.45 -10.10
C LEU A 54 8.04 0.34 -10.86
N TYR A 55 6.76 0.53 -11.17
CA TYR A 55 5.97 -0.45 -11.91
C TYR A 55 6.45 -0.67 -13.35
N SER A 56 6.99 0.34 -14.04
CA SER A 56 7.59 0.18 -15.36
C SER A 56 8.86 -0.67 -15.35
N LYS A 57 9.56 -0.71 -14.20
CA LYS A 57 10.78 -1.49 -13.98
C LYS A 57 10.51 -2.85 -13.35
N TYR A 58 9.27 -3.11 -12.91
CA TYR A 58 8.87 -4.41 -12.39
C TYR A 58 8.86 -5.41 -13.53
N ASP A 59 9.90 -6.26 -13.57
CA ASP A 59 9.94 -7.42 -14.44
C ASP A 59 9.08 -8.53 -13.80
N LEU A 60 7.80 -8.57 -14.19
CA LEU A 60 6.90 -9.64 -13.78
C LEU A 60 7.26 -10.88 -14.58
N GLY A 61 7.41 -12.02 -13.90
CA GLY A 61 7.57 -13.31 -14.56
C GLY A 61 6.48 -13.51 -15.60
N THR A 62 6.79 -14.18 -16.70
CA THR A 62 5.83 -14.44 -17.77
C THR A 62 5.42 -15.91 -17.75
N TRP A 63 4.14 -16.18 -17.98
CA TRP A 63 3.59 -17.51 -18.15
C TRP A 63 2.70 -17.52 -19.39
N GLU A 64 3.00 -18.40 -20.35
CA GLU A 64 2.32 -18.46 -21.64
C GLU A 64 2.24 -17.10 -22.38
N GLY A 65 3.28 -16.28 -22.25
CA GLY A 65 3.34 -14.94 -22.85
C GLY A 65 2.59 -13.84 -22.08
N TRP A 66 1.88 -14.19 -20.99
CA TRP A 66 1.21 -13.24 -20.12
C TRP A 66 2.08 -12.88 -18.92
N LYS A 67 2.03 -11.60 -18.49
CA LYS A 67 2.69 -11.17 -17.25
C LYS A 67 1.96 -11.75 -16.04
N VAL A 68 2.67 -12.44 -15.17
CA VAL A 68 2.17 -12.97 -13.90
C VAL A 68 2.00 -11.80 -12.94
N ALA A 69 0.76 -11.37 -12.75
CA ALA A 69 0.38 -10.37 -11.77
C ALA A 69 0.56 -10.89 -10.34
N ASN A 70 0.83 -9.99 -9.39
CA ASN A 70 0.62 -10.28 -7.98
C ASN A 70 -0.27 -9.20 -7.34
N PRO A 71 -0.94 -9.49 -6.20
CA PRO A 71 -1.82 -8.53 -5.55
C PRO A 71 -1.13 -7.23 -5.10
N PHE A 72 0.18 -7.26 -4.86
CA PHE A 72 0.97 -6.12 -4.40
C PHE A 72 1.47 -5.23 -5.56
N ALA A 73 1.47 -5.75 -6.78
CA ALA A 73 1.95 -5.11 -8.00
C ALA A 73 1.02 -5.49 -9.16
N PRO A 74 -0.17 -4.86 -9.24
CA PRO A 74 -1.10 -5.12 -10.32
C PRO A 74 -0.49 -4.71 -11.67
N PRO A 75 -0.88 -5.36 -12.79
CA PRO A 75 -0.37 -5.02 -14.11
C PRO A 75 -0.66 -3.56 -14.45
N VAL A 76 0.32 -2.90 -15.08
CA VAL A 76 0.19 -1.51 -15.50
C VAL A 76 -0.96 -1.37 -16.51
N GLY A 77 -1.82 -0.38 -16.30
CA GLY A 77 -3.02 -0.14 -17.12
C GLY A 77 -4.22 -1.01 -16.76
N SER A 78 -4.10 -1.95 -15.82
CA SER A 78 -5.22 -2.77 -15.38
C SER A 78 -6.19 -2.00 -14.48
N TYR A 79 -7.46 -2.45 -14.44
CA TYR A 79 -8.46 -1.91 -13.52
C TYR A 79 -8.01 -1.96 -12.06
N ALA A 80 -7.34 -3.05 -11.66
CA ALA A 80 -6.78 -3.22 -10.32
C ALA A 80 -5.73 -2.15 -9.98
N GLN A 81 -4.88 -1.77 -10.94
CA GLN A 81 -3.89 -0.69 -10.73
C GLN A 81 -4.57 0.65 -10.52
N PHE A 82 -5.57 1.00 -11.35
CA PHE A 82 -6.29 2.26 -11.19
C PHE A 82 -7.02 2.36 -9.85
N ARG A 83 -7.53 1.23 -9.36
CA ARG A 83 -8.09 1.15 -8.01
C ARG A 83 -7.05 1.41 -6.92
N ALA A 84 -5.90 0.76 -7.00
CA ALA A 84 -4.80 1.00 -6.05
C ALA A 84 -4.35 2.48 -6.07
N LEU A 85 -4.21 3.09 -7.24
CA LEU A 85 -3.88 4.51 -7.38
C LEU A 85 -4.97 5.42 -6.78
N LYS A 86 -6.25 5.09 -6.98
CA LYS A 86 -7.38 5.83 -6.38
C LYS A 86 -7.36 5.73 -4.85
N ALA A 87 -7.07 4.55 -4.30
CA ALA A 87 -6.95 4.34 -2.85
C ALA A 87 -5.79 5.14 -2.26
N ILE A 88 -4.63 5.15 -2.93
CA ILE A 88 -3.46 5.96 -2.53
C ILE A 88 -3.78 7.46 -2.58
N ALA A 89 -4.41 7.93 -3.67
CA ALA A 89 -4.82 9.32 -3.81
C ALA A 89 -5.79 9.71 -2.68
N LYS A 90 -6.84 8.91 -2.45
CA LYS A 90 -7.78 9.12 -1.34
C LYS A 90 -7.07 9.13 0.01
N SER A 91 -6.11 8.22 0.23
CA SER A 91 -5.34 8.16 1.47
C SER A 91 -4.58 9.45 1.74
N HIS A 92 -3.91 9.99 0.73
CA HIS A 92 -3.21 11.27 0.84
C HIS A 92 -4.13 12.48 0.97
N LEU A 93 -5.27 12.51 0.26
CA LEU A 93 -6.21 13.64 0.33
C LEU A 93 -7.00 13.67 1.64
N LEU A 94 -7.42 12.51 2.15
CA LEU A 94 -8.32 12.40 3.30
C LEU A 94 -7.56 12.08 4.60
N GLY A 95 -6.26 11.82 4.54
CA GLY A 95 -5.44 11.49 5.72
C GLY A 95 -5.84 10.19 6.41
N ARG A 96 -6.52 9.27 5.70
CA ARG A 96 -6.98 7.98 6.23
C ARG A 96 -6.43 6.84 5.39
N SER A 97 -5.95 5.78 6.02
CA SER A 97 -5.49 4.59 5.30
C SER A 97 -6.64 3.86 4.60
N TYR A 98 -6.43 3.55 3.32
CA TYR A 98 -7.31 2.71 2.50
C TYR A 98 -6.62 1.37 2.20
N PRO A 99 -7.34 0.23 2.26
CA PRO A 99 -6.75 -1.08 2.06
C PRO A 99 -6.41 -1.32 0.59
N LEU A 100 -5.14 -1.61 0.27
CA LEU A 100 -4.72 -1.97 -1.10
C LEU A 100 -4.89 -3.47 -1.40
N VAL A 101 -4.68 -4.30 -0.38
CA VAL A 101 -4.78 -5.76 -0.47
C VAL A 101 -5.49 -6.26 0.78
N ILE A 102 -6.45 -7.16 0.59
CA ILE A 102 -7.15 -7.83 1.68
C ILE A 102 -6.89 -9.32 1.56
N THR A 103 -6.49 -9.95 2.66
CA THR A 103 -6.38 -11.40 2.77
C THR A 103 -7.64 -11.94 3.42
N PHE A 104 -8.45 -12.66 2.65
CA PHE A 104 -9.71 -13.21 3.10
C PHE A 104 -9.60 -14.74 3.21
N ALA A 105 -9.76 -15.28 4.41
CA ALA A 105 -9.78 -16.72 4.65
C ALA A 105 -11.19 -17.27 4.45
N VAL A 106 -11.37 -18.05 3.38
CA VAL A 106 -12.68 -18.68 3.06
C VAL A 106 -13.00 -19.89 3.95
N THR A 107 -12.00 -20.47 4.61
CA THR A 107 -12.14 -21.63 5.49
C THR A 107 -11.12 -21.59 6.62
N TYR A 108 -11.50 -22.11 7.78
CA TYR A 108 -10.63 -22.31 8.93
C TYR A 108 -10.21 -23.78 9.11
N ARG A 109 -10.64 -24.66 8.19
CA ARG A 109 -10.39 -26.11 8.25
C ARG A 109 -9.05 -26.44 7.57
N CYS A 110 -8.03 -26.72 8.38
CA CYS A 110 -6.74 -27.24 7.92
C CYS A 110 -6.26 -28.38 8.83
N GLN A 111 -6.05 -29.58 8.29
CA GLN A 111 -5.64 -30.77 9.05
C GLN A 111 -4.27 -30.67 9.74
N LEU A 112 -3.45 -29.69 9.38
CA LEU A 112 -2.07 -29.54 9.85
C LEU A 112 -1.96 -28.56 11.03
N GLN A 113 -0.89 -28.69 11.81
CA GLN A 113 -0.53 -27.78 12.92
C GLN A 113 0.89 -27.23 12.74
N CYS A 114 1.15 -26.61 11.59
CA CYS A 114 2.47 -26.10 11.26
C CYS A 114 2.86 -24.92 12.17
N ALA A 115 4.04 -24.97 12.78
CA ALA A 115 4.53 -23.96 13.71
C ALA A 115 4.67 -22.55 13.09
N HIS A 116 4.88 -22.47 11.77
CA HIS A 116 5.07 -21.22 11.02
C HIS A 116 3.77 -20.70 10.37
N CYS A 117 2.64 -21.39 10.50
CA CYS A 117 1.42 -21.04 9.76
C CYS A 117 0.61 -19.98 10.51
N SER A 118 0.34 -18.85 9.86
CA SER A 118 -0.56 -17.82 10.39
C SER A 118 -1.98 -18.36 10.58
N ALA A 119 -2.49 -19.18 9.65
CA ALA A 119 -3.83 -19.77 9.73
C ALA A 119 -4.01 -20.76 10.90
N ALA A 120 -2.94 -21.48 11.30
CA ALA A 120 -3.01 -22.43 12.41
C ALA A 120 -3.37 -21.75 13.75
N ARG A 121 -2.91 -20.50 13.95
CA ARG A 121 -3.24 -19.69 15.14
C ARG A 121 -4.68 -19.18 15.16
N HIS A 122 -5.31 -19.10 14.00
CA HIS A 122 -6.68 -18.57 13.82
C HIS A 122 -7.69 -19.69 13.54
N ARG A 123 -7.34 -20.94 13.85
CA ARG A 123 -8.18 -22.10 13.61
C ARG A 123 -9.34 -22.13 14.59
N ARG A 124 -10.54 -21.87 14.09
CA ARG A 124 -11.79 -21.86 14.86
C ARG A 124 -12.60 -23.10 14.46
N LYS A 125 -12.94 -23.95 15.44
CA LYS A 125 -13.73 -25.17 15.20
C LYS A 125 -15.24 -24.95 15.40
N ASP A 126 -15.58 -23.94 16.18
CA ASP A 126 -16.94 -23.71 16.66
C ASP A 126 -17.65 -22.57 15.90
N GLU A 127 -16.96 -21.92 14.96
CA GLU A 127 -17.55 -20.89 14.10
C GLU A 127 -18.01 -21.46 12.77
N ARG A 128 -19.21 -21.02 12.35
CA ARG A 128 -19.77 -21.35 11.05
C ARG A 128 -18.95 -20.65 9.95
N GLU A 129 -18.55 -21.40 8.94
CA GLU A 129 -17.97 -20.83 7.72
C GLU A 129 -19.03 -20.03 6.94
N LEU A 130 -18.57 -18.99 6.25
CA LEU A 130 -19.42 -18.18 5.40
C LEU A 130 -20.00 -19.04 4.28
N SER A 131 -21.28 -18.87 4.01
CA SER A 131 -21.89 -19.35 2.77
C SER A 131 -21.28 -18.64 1.56
N THR A 132 -21.45 -19.20 0.36
CA THR A 132 -20.98 -18.58 -0.88
C THR A 132 -21.52 -17.16 -1.07
N MET A 133 -22.76 -16.89 -0.64
CA MET A 133 -23.36 -15.57 -0.74
C MET A 133 -22.71 -14.59 0.23
N GLU A 134 -22.51 -14.99 1.48
CA GLU A 134 -21.82 -14.17 2.48
C GLU A 134 -20.36 -13.89 2.07
N ALA A 135 -19.66 -14.89 1.53
CA ALA A 135 -18.31 -14.73 1.03
C ALA A 135 -18.24 -13.73 -0.14
N LYS A 136 -19.22 -13.75 -1.05
CA LYS A 136 -19.33 -12.76 -2.13
C LYS A 136 -19.59 -11.35 -1.57
N MET A 137 -20.49 -11.23 -0.61
CA MET A 137 -20.74 -9.94 0.05
C MET A 137 -19.48 -9.39 0.72
N VAL A 138 -18.71 -10.23 1.42
CA VAL A 138 -17.43 -9.81 2.00
C VAL A 138 -16.46 -9.30 0.93
N ILE A 139 -16.41 -9.93 -0.25
CA ILE A 139 -15.61 -9.44 -1.37
C ILE A 139 -16.12 -8.07 -1.82
N ASP A 140 -17.41 -7.92 -2.08
CA ASP A 140 -18.00 -6.68 -2.57
C ASP A 140 -17.82 -5.52 -1.56
N GLU A 141 -18.09 -5.77 -0.28
CA GLU A 141 -17.88 -4.81 0.81
C GLU A 141 -16.39 -4.45 0.99
N SER A 142 -15.50 -5.43 0.82
CA SER A 142 -14.05 -5.20 0.84
C SER A 142 -13.62 -4.30 -0.33
N LEU A 143 -14.26 -4.45 -1.49
CA LEU A 143 -14.01 -3.58 -2.64
C LEU A 143 -14.55 -2.16 -2.40
N ASP A 144 -15.64 -1.99 -1.67
CA ASP A 144 -16.22 -0.69 -1.34
C ASP A 144 -15.39 0.13 -0.34
N LEU A 145 -14.58 -0.55 0.48
CA LEU A 145 -13.64 0.13 1.39
C LEU A 145 -12.64 1.03 0.66
N GLY A 146 -12.34 0.74 -0.62
CA GLY A 146 -11.56 1.63 -1.52
C GLY A 146 -10.47 0.92 -2.28
#